data_AF-A0A962Q5A5-F1
#
_entry.id   AF-A0A962Q5A5-F1
#
_cell.length_a   1.000
_cell.length_b   1.000
_cell.length_c   1.000
_cell.angle_alpha   90.00
_cell.angle_beta   90.00
_cell.angle_gamma   90.00
#
_symmetry.space_group_name_H-M   'P 1'
#
loop_
_entity.id
_entity.type
_entity.pdbx_description
1 polymer ?
#
loop_
_entity_poly.entity_id
_entity_poly.type
_entity_poly.pdbx_seq_one_letter_code
_entity_poly.pdbx_strand_id
1 'polypeptide(L)'
;MLKKSIPLVSAIAVAVSLAVPAGQAAAQGESMSNRFWWPDTLNLQPLRQHAAESDPLGADFDYAEAFNALDLEAVKADIAALMTDSQDWWPADYGHYGPFFIRMAWHSAGTYRVEDGRGGAGGGQQRFEPLNSWPDNVSL
;
A
#
# COMPACT_ATOMS: atom_id res chain seq x y z
N MET A 1 -34.99 68.39 -12.14
CA MET A 1 -33.79 67.75 -12.72
C MET A 1 -33.50 66.50 -11.89
N LEU A 2 -34.03 65.34 -12.31
CA LEU A 2 -34.12 64.13 -11.50
C LEU A 2 -32.76 63.42 -11.36
N LYS A 3 -32.37 63.15 -10.11
CA LYS A 3 -31.24 62.32 -9.71
C LYS A 3 -31.49 60.88 -10.17
N LYS A 4 -30.60 60.30 -10.98
CA LYS A 4 -30.66 58.87 -11.34
C LYS A 4 -30.12 58.05 -10.17
N SER A 5 -31.01 57.63 -9.27
CA SER A 5 -30.72 56.59 -8.28
C SER A 5 -30.60 55.25 -9.00
N ILE A 6 -29.41 54.65 -8.95
CA ILE A 6 -29.21 53.27 -9.37
C ILE A 6 -30.05 52.41 -8.42
N PRO A 7 -31.00 51.59 -8.90
CA PRO A 7 -31.81 50.77 -8.01
C PRO A 7 -30.89 49.74 -7.35
N LEU A 8 -30.96 49.67 -6.01
CA LEU A 8 -30.20 48.76 -5.15
C LEU A 8 -30.25 47.29 -5.64
N VAL A 9 -31.33 46.92 -6.32
CA VAL A 9 -31.56 45.60 -6.93
C VAL A 9 -30.55 45.27 -8.03
N SER A 10 -30.09 46.24 -8.82
CA SER A 10 -29.09 46.01 -9.88
C SER A 10 -27.68 45.81 -9.33
N ALA A 11 -27.35 46.39 -8.17
CA ALA A 11 -26.06 46.18 -7.51
C ALA A 11 -25.98 44.80 -6.84
N ILE A 12 -27.11 44.28 -6.33
CA ILE A 12 -27.18 42.95 -5.70
C ILE A 12 -27.09 41.83 -6.75
N ALA A 13 -27.68 41.99 -7.94
CA ALA A 13 -27.65 40.97 -8.98
C ALA A 13 -26.23 40.71 -9.56
N VAL A 14 -25.35 41.72 -9.57
CA VAL A 14 -23.94 41.57 -9.99
C VAL A 14 -23.06 41.03 -8.86
N ALA A 15 -23.39 41.33 -7.60
CA ALA A 15 -22.65 40.81 -6.45
C ALA A 15 -22.93 39.32 -6.19
N VAL A 16 -24.14 38.83 -6.50
CA VAL A 16 -24.53 37.42 -6.26
C VAL A 16 -23.98 36.48 -7.34
N SER A 17 -23.72 36.95 -8.56
CA SER A 17 -23.14 36.11 -9.63
C SER A 17 -21.63 35.89 -9.48
N LEU A 18 -20.93 36.67 -8.65
CA LEU A 18 -19.52 36.45 -8.30
C LEU A 18 -19.34 35.66 -6.99
N ALA A 19 -20.43 35.35 -6.27
CA ALA A 19 -20.40 34.66 -4.98
C ALA A 19 -20.87 33.20 -5.05
N VAL A 20 -21.05 32.64 -6.24
CA VAL A 20 -21.07 31.18 -6.40
C VAL A 20 -19.61 30.77 -6.51
N PRO A 21 -18.97 30.22 -5.46
CA PRO A 21 -17.79 29.43 -5.74
C PRO A 21 -18.24 28.39 -6.75
N ALA A 22 -17.59 28.36 -7.92
CA ALA A 22 -17.57 27.13 -8.69
C ALA A 22 -16.98 26.10 -7.74
N GLY A 23 -17.85 25.43 -6.97
CA GLY A 23 -17.48 24.22 -6.27
C GLY A 23 -16.78 23.40 -7.33
N GLN A 24 -15.56 22.96 -7.02
CA GLN A 24 -14.79 22.06 -7.86
C GLN A 24 -15.62 20.79 -8.05
N ALA A 25 -16.58 20.84 -8.95
CA ALA A 25 -17.36 19.72 -9.42
C ALA A 25 -16.51 19.04 -10.48
N ALA A 26 -15.46 18.41 -10.00
CA ALA A 26 -14.79 17.29 -10.64
C ALA A 26 -14.23 16.48 -9.48
N ALA A 27 -15.05 15.56 -8.96
CA ALA A 27 -14.48 14.37 -8.38
C ALA A 27 -13.44 13.87 -9.39
N GLN A 28 -12.17 13.88 -9.01
CA GLN A 28 -11.10 13.22 -9.74
C GLN A 28 -11.42 11.73 -9.69
N GLY A 29 -12.32 11.28 -10.56
CA GLY A 29 -12.39 9.88 -10.92
C GLY A 29 -11.05 9.52 -11.51
N GLU A 30 -10.44 8.44 -11.03
CA GLU A 30 -9.22 7.89 -11.59
C GLU A 30 -9.34 7.89 -13.13
N SER A 31 -8.31 8.41 -13.81
CA SER A 31 -8.28 8.37 -15.26
C SER A 31 -8.38 6.91 -15.71
N MET A 32 -9.39 6.61 -16.53
CA MET A 32 -9.58 5.26 -17.04
C MET A 32 -8.32 4.78 -17.76
N SER A 33 -7.78 3.63 -17.32
CA SER A 33 -6.59 3.06 -17.95
C SER A 33 -6.88 2.61 -19.38
N ASN A 34 -5.84 2.46 -20.22
CA ASN A 34 -6.01 1.88 -21.56
C ASN A 34 -6.69 0.50 -21.52
N ARG A 35 -6.47 -0.28 -20.46
CA ARG A 35 -7.07 -1.60 -20.29
C ARG A 35 -8.57 -1.54 -19.96
N PHE A 36 -9.06 -0.43 -19.41
CA PHE A 36 -10.50 -0.20 -19.27
C PHE A 36 -11.18 -0.13 -20.65
N TRP A 37 -10.56 0.57 -21.60
CA TRP A 37 -11.11 0.75 -22.96
C TRP A 37 -10.84 -0.43 -23.90
N TRP A 38 -9.70 -1.09 -23.75
CA TRP A 38 -9.31 -2.26 -24.53
C TRP A 38 -8.98 -3.45 -23.60
N PRO A 39 -10.00 -4.15 -23.07
CA PRO A 39 -9.80 -5.21 -22.06
C PRO A 39 -8.89 -6.35 -22.52
N ASP A 40 -8.97 -6.71 -23.80
CA ASP A 40 -8.25 -7.84 -24.41
C ASP A 40 -6.86 -7.45 -24.95
N THR A 41 -6.42 -6.21 -24.74
CA THR A 41 -5.07 -5.79 -25.16
C THR A 41 -3.99 -6.54 -24.37
N LEU A 42 -2.89 -6.88 -25.05
CA LEU A 42 -1.76 -7.58 -24.44
C LEU A 42 -1.14 -6.73 -23.33
N ASN A 43 -1.02 -7.31 -22.13
CA ASN A 43 -0.44 -6.63 -20.98
C ASN A 43 1.10 -6.81 -20.94
N LEU A 44 1.83 -5.72 -21.15
CA LEU A 44 3.30 -5.70 -21.09
C LEU A 44 3.86 -5.25 -19.72
N GLN A 45 3.01 -4.84 -18.77
CA GLN A 45 3.45 -4.39 -17.44
C GLN A 45 4.32 -5.41 -16.69
N PRO A 46 4.06 -6.74 -16.75
CA PRO A 46 4.90 -7.72 -16.06
C PRO A 46 6.37 -7.68 -16.46
N LEU A 47 6.70 -7.22 -17.68
CA LEU A 47 8.08 -7.15 -18.17
C LEU A 47 8.88 -5.97 -17.57
N ARG A 48 8.23 -5.11 -16.79
CA ARG A 48 8.83 -3.93 -16.15
C ARG A 48 8.60 -3.92 -14.64
N GLN A 49 8.17 -5.04 -14.07
CA GLN A 49 8.04 -5.18 -12.63
C GLN A 49 9.41 -5.06 -11.95
N HIS A 50 9.43 -4.50 -10.75
CA HIS A 50 10.64 -4.36 -9.92
C HIS A 50 11.80 -3.62 -10.62
N ALA A 51 11.48 -2.57 -11.36
CA ALA A 51 12.48 -1.73 -12.02
C ALA A 51 13.37 -1.02 -10.98
N ALA A 52 14.63 -0.75 -11.33
CA ALA A 52 15.64 -0.19 -10.42
C ALA A 52 15.23 1.18 -9.85
N GLU A 53 14.43 1.95 -10.57
CA GLU A 53 13.90 3.25 -10.10
C GLU A 53 12.97 3.12 -8.89
N SER A 54 12.44 1.91 -8.64
CA SER A 54 11.63 1.61 -7.46
C SER A 54 12.43 1.03 -6.29
N ASP A 55 13.72 0.77 -6.46
CA ASP A 55 14.60 0.20 -5.44
C ASP A 55 15.43 1.30 -4.74
N PRO A 56 15.25 1.51 -3.42
CA PRO A 56 16.00 2.52 -2.68
C PRO A 56 17.45 2.11 -2.35
N LEU A 57 17.82 0.84 -2.50
CA LEU A 57 19.13 0.32 -2.05
C LEU A 57 20.27 0.64 -3.02
N GLY A 58 19.94 0.96 -4.27
CA GLY A 58 20.91 1.32 -5.30
C GLY A 58 21.57 0.11 -5.97
N ALA A 59 22.19 0.35 -7.12
CA ALA A 59 22.69 -0.72 -8.00
C ALA A 59 23.89 -1.51 -7.42
N ASP A 60 24.60 -0.93 -6.45
CA ASP A 60 25.81 -1.52 -5.87
C ASP A 60 25.53 -2.34 -4.59
N PHE A 61 24.27 -2.43 -4.15
CA PHE A 61 23.91 -3.17 -2.92
C PHE A 61 23.82 -4.68 -3.17
N ASP A 62 24.60 -5.46 -2.39
CA ASP A 62 24.56 -6.93 -2.39
C ASP A 62 23.93 -7.44 -1.09
N TYR A 63 22.71 -7.99 -1.19
CA TYR A 63 22.02 -8.57 -0.04
C TYR A 63 22.69 -9.84 0.50
N ALA A 64 23.33 -10.65 -0.35
CA ALA A 64 24.01 -11.86 0.09
C ALA A 64 25.26 -11.52 0.91
N GLU A 65 26.04 -10.54 0.49
CA GLU A 65 27.17 -10.01 1.27
C GLU A 65 26.68 -9.44 2.61
N ALA A 66 25.66 -8.59 2.59
CA ALA A 66 25.09 -7.99 3.79
C ALA A 66 24.55 -9.04 4.77
N PHE A 67 23.86 -10.07 4.27
CA PHE A 67 23.33 -11.16 5.09
C PHE A 67 24.45 -12.01 5.71
N ASN A 68 25.53 -12.28 4.97
CA ASN A 68 26.65 -13.05 5.49
C ASN A 68 27.43 -12.29 6.59
N ALA A 69 27.33 -10.96 6.62
CA ALA A 69 27.90 -10.13 7.68
C ALA A 69 26.99 -10.00 8.92
N LEU A 70 25.76 -10.50 8.86
CA LEU A 70 24.77 -10.39 9.94
C LEU A 70 25.15 -11.28 11.14
N ASP A 71 25.01 -10.73 12.35
CA ASP A 71 25.03 -11.55 13.57
C ASP A 71 23.70 -12.29 13.72
N LEU A 72 23.65 -13.49 13.14
CA LEU A 72 22.44 -14.31 13.14
C LEU A 72 22.04 -14.77 14.55
N GLU A 73 23.00 -14.97 15.46
CA GLU A 73 22.70 -15.40 16.82
C GLU A 73 22.09 -14.25 17.64
N ALA A 74 22.56 -13.03 17.46
CA ALA A 74 21.92 -11.85 18.04
C ALA A 74 20.47 -11.70 17.54
N VAL A 75 20.23 -11.80 16.22
CA VAL A 75 18.87 -11.71 15.66
C VAL A 75 17.94 -12.80 16.20
N LYS A 76 18.43 -14.04 16.32
CA LYS A 76 17.64 -15.13 16.92
C LYS A 76 17.32 -14.87 18.39
N ALA A 77 18.27 -14.32 19.15
CA ALA A 77 18.05 -13.96 20.55
C ALA A 77 17.00 -12.83 20.68
N ASP A 78 17.08 -11.81 19.82
CA ASP A 78 16.12 -10.70 19.80
C ASP A 78 14.71 -11.19 19.44
N ILE A 79 14.56 -12.06 18.44
CA ILE A 79 13.27 -12.67 18.09
C ILE A 79 12.74 -13.52 19.26
N ALA A 80 13.61 -14.26 19.95
CA ALA A 80 13.21 -15.05 21.11
C ALA A 80 12.70 -14.19 22.27
N ALA A 81 13.34 -13.05 22.52
CA ALA A 81 12.88 -12.07 23.51
C ALA A 81 11.54 -11.45 23.10
N LEU A 82 11.42 -11.00 21.85
CA LEU A 82 10.20 -10.42 21.29
C LEU A 82 9.00 -11.36 21.42
N MET A 83 9.19 -12.67 21.27
CA MET A 83 8.10 -13.64 21.40
C MET A 83 7.38 -13.57 22.75
N THR A 84 8.03 -13.07 23.80
CA THR A 84 7.43 -12.92 25.15
C THR A 84 7.22 -11.47 25.57
N ASP A 85 7.59 -10.50 24.74
CA ASP A 85 7.45 -9.06 25.01
C ASP A 85 6.09 -8.54 24.50
N SER A 86 5.02 -8.89 25.24
CA SER A 86 3.65 -8.56 24.86
C SER A 86 3.42 -7.05 24.78
N GLN A 87 2.77 -6.61 23.70
CA GLN A 87 2.43 -5.22 23.42
C GLN A 87 0.95 -4.93 23.71
N ASP A 88 0.64 -3.78 24.32
CA ASP A 88 -0.74 -3.41 24.70
C ASP A 88 -1.69 -3.28 23.50
N TRP A 89 -1.18 -2.87 22.34
CA TRP A 89 -1.96 -2.68 21.13
C TRP A 89 -2.25 -3.97 20.35
N TRP A 90 -1.51 -5.05 20.65
CA TRP A 90 -1.76 -6.39 20.12
C TRP A 90 -1.27 -7.44 21.13
N PRO A 91 -2.01 -7.70 22.23
CA PRO A 91 -1.52 -8.54 23.31
C PRO A 91 -1.22 -9.97 22.88
N ALA A 92 -0.15 -10.55 23.42
CA ALA A 92 0.23 -11.92 23.11
C ALA A 92 -0.72 -12.93 23.78
N ASP A 93 -1.29 -13.83 22.98
CA ASP A 93 -2.06 -14.95 23.51
C ASP A 93 -1.17 -15.80 24.42
N TYR A 94 -1.67 -16.08 25.64
CA TYR A 94 -0.93 -16.83 26.67
C TYR A 94 0.44 -16.22 27.03
N GLY A 95 0.65 -14.94 26.75
CA GLY A 95 1.92 -14.25 26.96
C GLY A 95 3.03 -14.64 25.97
N HIS A 96 2.68 -15.23 24.81
CA HIS A 96 3.67 -15.68 23.83
C HIS A 96 3.21 -15.57 22.37
N TYR A 97 3.90 -14.79 21.52
CA TYR A 97 3.58 -14.61 20.09
C TYR A 97 3.96 -15.79 19.18
N GLY A 98 4.66 -16.80 19.70
CA GLY A 98 5.10 -17.98 18.94
C GLY A 98 4.04 -18.58 18.00
N PRO A 99 2.84 -18.96 18.47
CA PRO A 99 1.79 -19.48 17.58
C PRO A 99 1.38 -18.51 16.46
N PHE A 100 1.37 -17.21 16.75
CA PHE A 100 1.08 -16.16 15.76
C PHE A 100 2.17 -16.08 14.69
N PHE A 101 3.46 -16.06 15.08
CA PHE A 101 4.56 -16.05 14.11
C PHE A 101 4.68 -17.35 13.30
N ILE A 102 4.33 -18.49 13.89
CA ILE A 102 4.22 -19.76 13.15
C ILE A 102 3.18 -19.64 12.05
N ARG A 103 1.97 -19.13 12.36
CA ARG A 103 0.94 -18.89 11.35
C ARG A 103 1.42 -17.90 10.29
N MET A 104 2.06 -16.80 10.67
CA MET A 104 2.60 -15.81 9.74
C MET A 104 3.55 -16.46 8.73
N ALA A 105 4.54 -17.21 9.21
CA ALA A 105 5.51 -17.91 8.36
C ALA A 105 4.84 -18.96 7.46
N TRP A 106 3.89 -19.72 8.00
CA TRP A 106 3.08 -20.68 7.24
C TRP A 106 2.32 -20.01 6.09
N HIS A 107 1.61 -18.91 6.36
CA HIS A 107 0.84 -18.18 5.34
C HIS A 107 1.75 -17.53 4.28
N SER A 108 2.91 -17.01 4.68
CA SER A 108 3.89 -16.47 3.75
C SER A 108 4.34 -17.53 2.72
N ALA A 109 4.67 -18.73 3.18
CA ALA A 109 5.08 -19.83 2.32
C ALA A 109 3.90 -20.51 1.58
N GLY A 110 2.71 -20.54 2.17
CA GLY A 110 1.54 -21.30 1.72
C GLY A 110 0.90 -20.82 0.41
N THR A 111 1.32 -19.66 -0.11
CA THR A 111 0.88 -19.17 -1.43
C THR A 111 1.61 -19.85 -2.60
N TYR A 112 2.64 -20.63 -2.32
CA TYR A 112 3.44 -21.32 -3.34
C TYR A 112 2.60 -22.34 -4.13
N ARG A 113 2.89 -22.42 -5.44
CA ARG A 113 2.30 -23.42 -6.34
C ARG A 113 3.33 -23.96 -7.32
N VAL A 114 3.24 -25.27 -7.61
CA VAL A 114 4.26 -26.00 -8.37
C VAL A 114 4.15 -25.79 -9.89
N GLU A 115 2.97 -25.40 -10.38
CA GLU A 115 2.67 -25.33 -11.81
C GLU A 115 3.49 -24.25 -12.54
N ASP A 116 3.76 -23.14 -11.86
CA ASP A 116 4.51 -22.02 -12.42
C ASP A 116 5.58 -21.46 -11.47
N GLY A 117 5.77 -22.10 -10.31
CA GLY A 117 6.74 -21.71 -9.29
C GLY A 117 6.48 -20.36 -8.62
N ARG A 118 5.30 -19.74 -8.83
CA ARG A 118 4.94 -18.46 -8.21
C ARG A 118 4.44 -18.64 -6.78
N GLY A 119 4.40 -17.52 -6.06
CA GLY A 119 4.03 -17.48 -4.64
C GLY A 119 5.19 -17.90 -3.74
N GLY A 120 4.88 -18.17 -2.47
CA GLY A 120 5.84 -18.52 -1.44
C GLY A 120 6.51 -17.30 -0.78
N ALA A 121 7.42 -17.59 0.15
CA ALA A 121 8.03 -16.58 1.02
C ALA A 121 9.26 -15.87 0.41
N GLY A 122 9.76 -16.30 -0.75
CA GLY A 122 11.05 -15.87 -1.30
C GLY A 122 11.19 -14.37 -1.57
N GLY A 123 10.08 -13.67 -1.89
CA GLY A 123 10.06 -12.22 -2.08
C GLY A 123 9.41 -11.43 -0.94
N GLY A 124 8.95 -12.10 0.12
CA GLY A 124 8.20 -11.45 1.20
C GLY A 124 6.92 -10.75 0.73
N GLN A 125 6.27 -11.27 -0.33
CA GLN A 125 5.13 -10.61 -0.98
C GLN A 125 3.89 -10.47 -0.09
N GLN A 126 3.84 -11.19 1.05
CA GLN A 126 2.76 -11.06 2.04
C GLN A 126 2.57 -9.62 2.54
N ARG A 127 3.61 -8.78 2.50
CA ARG A 127 3.54 -7.36 2.91
C ARG A 127 2.85 -6.43 1.89
N PHE A 128 2.50 -6.93 0.72
CA PHE A 128 1.93 -6.15 -0.38
C PHE A 128 0.56 -6.68 -0.80
N GLU A 129 -0.20 -5.82 -1.49
CA GLU A 129 -1.44 -6.23 -2.15
C GLU A 129 -1.17 -7.30 -3.22
N PRO A 130 -2.09 -8.27 -3.40
CA PRO A 130 -3.32 -8.42 -2.65
C PRO A 130 -3.16 -9.20 -1.33
N LEU A 131 -1.98 -9.76 -1.06
CA LEU A 131 -1.79 -10.78 -0.01
C LEU A 131 -1.98 -10.22 1.40
N ASN A 132 -1.51 -9.01 1.68
CA ASN A 132 -1.68 -8.34 2.98
C ASN A 132 -3.17 -8.12 3.36
N SER A 133 -4.07 -8.10 2.37
CA SER A 133 -5.50 -7.85 2.56
C SER A 133 -6.38 -9.07 2.30
N TRP A 134 -5.77 -10.24 2.10
CA TRP A 134 -6.54 -11.48 1.95
C TRP A 134 -7.29 -11.83 3.24
N PRO A 135 -8.55 -12.31 3.15
CA PRO A 135 -9.32 -12.71 4.32
C PRO A 135 -8.61 -13.76 5.20
N ASP A 136 -7.78 -14.60 4.59
CA ASP A 136 -7.04 -15.64 5.30
C ASP A 136 -5.79 -15.11 6.02
N ASN A 137 -5.31 -13.91 5.65
CA ASN A 137 -4.20 -13.22 6.27
C ASN A 137 -4.64 -12.18 7.31
N VAL A 138 -5.91 -12.22 7.75
CA VAL A 138 -6.39 -11.32 8.81
C VAL A 138 -5.46 -11.36 10.03
N SER A 139 -5.18 -10.17 10.53
CA SER A 139 -4.27 -9.87 11.64
C SER A 139 -2.77 -10.09 11.37
N LEU A 140 -2.37 -10.52 10.17
CA LEU A 140 -0.96 -10.61 9.75
C LEU A 140 -0.48 -9.33 9.07
#